data_AF-A0A6B2IMR3-F1
#
_entry.id   AF-A0A6B2IMR3-F1
#
_cell.length_a   1.000
_cell.length_b   1.000
_cell.length_c   1.000
_cell.angle_alpha   90.00
_cell.angle_beta   90.00
_cell.angle_gamma   90.00
#
_symmetry.space_group_name_H-M   'P 1'
#
loop_
_entity.id
_entity.type
_entity.pdbx_description
1 polymer ?
#
loop_
_entity_poly.entity_id
_entity_poly.type
_entity_poly.pdbx_seq_one_letter_code
_entity_poly.pdbx_strand_id
1 'polypeptide(L)'
;MLDQNIKTQLKAYLERLESPIELVAALDESDKAAQIKELVTEIAELSDKVTARFDGNNTRRPSFGVAKAGEQPRVFFAGLPMGHEFTSLILALLQVSGYAPKVSDEVLNQIKGLNLKANFDVFVSLSCHNCPDVVQALNLIAIYNPNTTATMIDGAFFQDEVEQRKIMAVPMVFQDNEHIGQGRMTLEEIVAKLDTNSAEKDAAALNAKDAFDVLVIGGGPAGATAAIYAARKGINTGIVAERFGGQVMDTMDIENFTSVQKTQGPKFAAEMEAHVREYDVDIMNLQRVSKITGADQTANGLVEVELENGAKLESKTVILSTGARWREMNVPGEAEYRTRGVAYCPHCDGPLFKGKRVA
;
A
#
# COMPACT_ATOMS: atom_id res chain seq x y z
N MET A 1 -28.96 7.00 0.42
CA MET A 1 -27.88 6.80 -0.58
C MET A 1 -27.36 5.36 -0.57
N LEU A 2 -27.10 4.80 0.60
CA LEU A 2 -26.66 3.42 0.75
C LEU A 2 -27.83 2.46 0.43
N ASP A 3 -27.60 1.47 -0.43
CA ASP A 3 -28.59 0.42 -0.66
C ASP A 3 -28.70 -0.53 0.57
N GLN A 4 -29.74 -1.38 0.59
CA GLN A 4 -30.00 -2.26 1.73
C GLN A 4 -28.89 -3.29 2.00
N ASN A 5 -28.20 -3.77 0.96
CA ASN A 5 -27.10 -4.72 1.14
C ASN A 5 -25.92 -4.01 1.79
N ILE A 6 -25.60 -2.80 1.32
CA ILE A 6 -24.54 -1.96 1.90
C ILE A 6 -24.86 -1.59 3.36
N LYS A 7 -26.09 -1.18 3.65
CA LYS A 7 -26.52 -0.89 5.04
C LYS A 7 -26.37 -2.11 5.95
N THR A 8 -26.77 -3.29 5.48
CA THR A 8 -26.64 -4.55 6.23
C THR A 8 -25.17 -4.89 6.50
N GLN A 9 -24.32 -4.79 5.48
CA GLN A 9 -22.89 -5.05 5.61
C GLN A 9 -22.21 -4.06 6.56
N LEU A 10 -22.51 -2.77 6.41
CA LEU A 10 -21.94 -1.73 7.25
C LEU A 10 -22.34 -1.91 8.72
N LYS A 11 -23.62 -2.17 8.99
CA LYS A 11 -24.11 -2.45 10.35
C LYS A 11 -23.34 -3.60 11.02
N ALA A 12 -23.11 -4.70 10.31
CA ALA A 12 -22.33 -5.83 10.83
C ALA A 12 -20.87 -5.46 11.16
N TYR A 13 -20.28 -4.52 10.42
CA TYR A 13 -18.95 -4.01 10.77
C TYR A 13 -18.99 -3.04 11.95
N LEU A 14 -20.00 -2.17 12.03
CA LEU A 14 -20.13 -1.20 13.14
C LEU A 14 -20.33 -1.86 14.51
N GLU A 15 -20.81 -3.11 14.55
CA GLU A 15 -20.86 -3.91 15.79
C GLU A 15 -19.45 -4.17 16.37
N ARG A 16 -18.40 -4.12 15.54
CA ARG A 16 -17.00 -4.36 15.93
C ARG A 16 -16.27 -3.10 16.39
N LEU A 17 -16.93 -1.94 16.45
CA LEU A 17 -16.31 -0.72 16.97
C LEU A 17 -15.92 -0.89 18.44
N GLU A 18 -14.68 -0.56 18.78
CA GLU A 18 -14.17 -0.71 20.14
C GLU A 18 -14.50 0.50 21.04
N SER A 19 -14.63 1.68 20.43
CA SER A 19 -15.00 2.94 21.10
C SER A 19 -16.05 3.71 20.30
N PRO A 20 -16.79 4.65 20.94
CA PRO A 20 -17.63 5.60 20.22
C PRO A 20 -16.81 6.49 19.28
N ILE A 21 -17.34 6.77 18.09
CA ILE A 21 -16.73 7.62 17.08
C ILE A 21 -17.69 8.74 16.64
N GLU A 22 -17.12 9.82 16.12
CA GLU A 22 -17.82 10.97 15.56
C GLU A 22 -17.47 11.13 14.08
N LEU A 23 -18.51 11.32 13.26
CA LEU A 23 -18.39 11.76 11.87
C LEU A 23 -18.61 13.27 11.83
N VAL A 24 -17.53 14.02 11.66
CA VAL A 24 -17.54 15.48 11.74
C VAL A 24 -17.51 16.07 10.33
N ALA A 25 -18.69 16.39 9.80
CA ALA A 25 -18.87 16.90 8.44
C ALA A 25 -18.64 18.41 8.37
N ALA A 26 -17.90 18.85 7.34
CA ALA A 26 -17.74 20.23 6.92
C ALA A 26 -18.42 20.39 5.56
N LEU A 27 -19.54 21.11 5.54
CA LEU A 27 -20.42 21.21 4.38
C LEU A 27 -20.44 22.64 3.81
N ASP A 28 -20.74 22.73 2.52
CA ASP A 28 -21.12 23.96 1.82
C ASP A 28 -22.60 23.88 1.38
N GLU A 29 -23.05 24.83 0.56
CA GLU A 29 -24.45 24.92 0.09
C GLU A 29 -24.69 24.14 -1.22
N SER A 30 -23.77 23.26 -1.64
CA SER A 30 -23.87 22.53 -2.91
C SER A 30 -24.72 21.25 -2.82
N ASP A 31 -25.23 20.78 -3.95
CA ASP A 31 -25.89 19.46 -4.05
C ASP A 31 -24.94 18.32 -3.65
N LYS A 32 -23.64 18.47 -3.91
CA LYS A 32 -22.58 17.56 -3.45
C LYS A 32 -22.52 17.50 -1.91
N ALA A 33 -22.77 18.61 -1.21
CA ALA A 33 -22.83 18.60 0.25
C ALA A 33 -24.06 17.88 0.80
N ALA A 34 -25.20 17.97 0.11
CA ALA A 34 -26.40 17.22 0.47
C ALA A 34 -26.13 15.70 0.44
N GLN A 35 -25.35 15.23 -0.54
CA GLN A 35 -24.92 13.83 -0.65
C GLN A 35 -24.05 13.39 0.54
N ILE A 36 -23.06 14.20 0.94
CA ILE A 36 -22.22 13.90 2.11
C ILE A 36 -23.05 13.92 3.40
N LYS A 37 -23.97 14.88 3.54
CA LYS A 37 -24.87 14.96 4.68
C LYS A 37 -25.74 13.71 4.80
N GLU A 38 -26.33 13.26 3.69
CA GLU A 38 -27.13 12.04 3.64
C GLU A 38 -26.30 10.82 4.06
N LEU A 39 -25.10 10.64 3.47
CA LEU A 39 -24.20 9.54 3.81
C LEU A 39 -23.84 9.52 5.30
N VAL A 40 -23.37 10.65 5.85
CA VAL A 40 -22.97 10.74 7.26
C VAL A 40 -24.14 10.46 8.20
N THR A 41 -25.34 10.96 7.87
CA THR A 41 -26.56 10.70 8.65
C THR A 41 -26.94 9.22 8.60
N GLU A 42 -26.96 8.62 7.41
CA GLU A 42 -27.29 7.20 7.25
C GLU A 42 -26.31 6.30 8.00
N ILE A 43 -25.01 6.62 8.05
CA ILE A 43 -24.02 5.82 8.80
C ILE A 43 -24.27 5.94 10.31
N ALA A 44 -24.53 7.15 10.81
CA ALA A 44 -24.81 7.36 12.24
C ALA A 44 -26.08 6.64 12.70
N GLU A 45 -27.11 6.54 11.86
CA GLU A 45 -28.34 5.81 12.16
C GLU A 45 -28.16 4.28 12.26
N LEU A 46 -27.04 3.73 11.77
CA LEU A 46 -26.79 2.28 11.79
C LEU A 46 -26.19 1.77 13.10
N SER A 47 -25.70 2.64 13.99
CA SER A 47 -25.07 2.24 15.25
C SER A 47 -25.09 3.34 16.30
N ASP A 48 -25.48 3.00 17.53
CA ASP A 48 -25.44 3.91 18.70
C ASP A 48 -24.02 4.36 19.09
N LYS A 49 -22.98 3.73 18.52
CA LYS A 49 -21.57 4.11 18.71
C LYS A 49 -21.09 5.18 17.72
N VAL A 50 -21.92 5.61 16.77
CA VAL A 50 -21.54 6.57 15.73
C VAL A 50 -22.44 7.80 15.84
N THR A 51 -21.83 8.96 16.04
CA THR A 51 -22.55 10.24 16.09
C THR A 51 -22.20 11.10 14.88
N ALA A 52 -23.20 11.69 14.23
CA ALA A 52 -23.01 12.68 13.17
C ALA A 52 -22.93 14.09 13.75
N ARG A 53 -21.93 14.85 13.31
CA ARG A 53 -21.73 16.27 13.60
C ARG A 53 -21.59 17.05 12.31
N PHE A 54 -22.13 18.26 12.27
CA PHE A 54 -22.15 19.13 11.07
C PHE A 54 -21.50 20.50 11.32
N ASP A 55 -20.71 20.60 12.38
CA ASP A 55 -19.96 21.78 12.80
C ASP A 55 -18.46 21.66 12.46
N GLY A 56 -18.11 20.79 11.50
CA GLY A 56 -16.74 20.61 11.03
C GLY A 56 -16.18 21.86 10.34
N ASN A 57 -14.88 22.08 10.48
CA ASN A 57 -14.17 23.26 9.98
C ASN A 57 -13.09 22.92 8.93
N ASN A 58 -13.12 21.72 8.34
CA ASN A 58 -12.20 21.35 7.27
C ASN A 58 -12.29 22.35 6.09
N THR A 59 -11.14 22.67 5.50
CA THR A 59 -11.03 23.63 4.41
C THR A 59 -11.65 23.10 3.11
N ARG A 60 -11.60 21.78 2.89
CA ARG A 60 -12.27 21.14 1.75
C ARG A 60 -13.74 20.90 2.09
N ARG A 61 -14.62 21.46 1.28
CA ARG A 61 -16.07 21.30 1.41
C ARG A 61 -16.64 20.84 0.06
N PRO A 62 -17.52 19.82 0.04
CA PRO A 62 -17.95 19.04 1.20
C PRO A 62 -16.94 17.94 1.59
N SER A 63 -16.76 17.74 2.89
CA SER A 63 -15.95 16.66 3.46
C SER A 63 -16.48 16.21 4.81
N PHE A 64 -15.96 15.11 5.34
CA PHE A 64 -16.13 14.74 6.73
C PHE A 64 -14.88 14.07 7.29
N GLY A 65 -14.64 14.29 8.58
CA GLY A 65 -13.60 13.61 9.34
C GLY A 65 -14.17 12.48 10.18
N VAL A 66 -13.37 11.45 10.43
CA VAL A 66 -13.65 10.37 11.38
C VAL A 66 -12.76 10.58 12.61
N ALA A 67 -13.37 10.69 13.78
CA ALA A 67 -12.67 10.86 15.05
C ALA A 67 -13.20 9.91 16.10
N LYS A 68 -12.37 9.58 17.10
CA LYS A 68 -12.87 9.02 18.35
C LYS A 68 -13.66 10.12 19.08
N ALA A 69 -14.72 9.76 19.80
CA ALA A 69 -15.58 10.75 20.46
C ALA A 69 -14.76 11.68 21.38
N GLY A 70 -14.95 12.99 21.23
CA GLY A 70 -14.21 14.03 21.95
C GLY A 70 -12.81 14.38 21.40
N GLU A 71 -12.33 13.70 20.34
CA GLU A 71 -11.06 14.00 19.69
C GLU A 71 -11.24 14.79 18.38
N GLN A 72 -10.14 15.38 17.88
CA GLN A 72 -10.14 16.00 16.55
C GLN A 72 -9.95 14.93 15.47
N PRO A 73 -10.67 14.99 14.34
CA PRO A 73 -10.46 14.06 13.26
C PRO A 73 -9.05 14.21 12.66
N ARG A 74 -8.43 13.08 12.34
CA ARG A 74 -7.16 13.03 11.56
C ARG A 74 -7.31 12.32 10.22
N VAL A 75 -8.36 11.53 10.08
CA VAL A 75 -8.75 10.85 8.83
C VAL A 75 -9.94 11.58 8.23
N PHE A 76 -9.80 12.03 7.00
CA PHE A 76 -10.80 12.82 6.29
C PHE A 76 -11.13 12.22 4.92
N PHE A 77 -12.39 12.41 4.53
CA PHE A 77 -12.89 12.09 3.21
C PHE A 77 -13.51 13.36 2.62
N ALA A 78 -12.85 13.93 1.61
CA ALA A 78 -13.34 15.03 0.80
C ALA A 78 -14.00 14.48 -0.46
N GLY A 79 -15.33 14.56 -0.51
CA GLY A 79 -16.16 13.86 -1.49
C GLY A 79 -16.63 12.49 -1.02
N LEU A 80 -17.17 11.68 -1.92
CA LEU A 80 -17.87 10.44 -1.57
C LEU A 80 -16.92 9.23 -1.54
N PRO A 81 -16.66 8.59 -0.39
CA PRO A 81 -15.86 7.37 -0.32
C PRO A 81 -16.70 6.12 -0.66
N MET A 82 -17.24 6.11 -1.88
CA MET A 82 -18.06 5.01 -2.42
C MET A 82 -17.22 4.17 -3.41
N GLY A 83 -17.85 3.25 -4.13
CA GLY A 83 -17.15 2.38 -5.08
C GLY A 83 -16.08 1.54 -4.37
N HIS A 84 -14.84 1.60 -4.86
CA HIS A 84 -13.72 0.87 -4.25
C HIS A 84 -13.31 1.43 -2.87
N GLU A 85 -13.53 2.74 -2.63
CA GLU A 85 -13.17 3.41 -1.37
C GLU A 85 -14.16 3.14 -0.23
N PHE A 86 -15.27 2.46 -0.51
CA PHE A 86 -16.19 2.05 0.55
C PHE A 86 -15.51 1.14 1.59
N THR A 87 -14.57 0.30 1.13
CA THR A 87 -13.74 -0.53 2.02
C THR A 87 -12.80 0.31 2.88
N SER A 88 -12.22 1.37 2.31
CA SER A 88 -11.37 2.33 3.02
C SER A 88 -12.14 3.09 4.09
N LEU A 89 -13.39 3.47 3.82
CA LEU A 89 -14.29 4.07 4.81
C LEU A 89 -14.54 3.09 5.98
N ILE A 90 -14.94 1.84 5.69
CA ILE A 90 -15.20 0.84 6.74
C ILE A 90 -13.98 0.67 7.64
N LEU A 91 -12.78 0.53 7.06
CA LEU A 91 -11.56 0.36 7.83
C LEU A 91 -11.21 1.60 8.65
N ALA A 92 -11.42 2.81 8.13
CA ALA A 92 -11.23 4.04 8.89
C ALA A 92 -12.16 4.10 10.13
N LEU A 93 -13.45 3.77 9.97
CA LEU A 93 -14.41 3.72 11.09
C LEU A 93 -13.96 2.73 12.18
N LEU A 94 -13.56 1.51 11.76
CA LEU A 94 -13.08 0.47 12.66
C LEU A 94 -11.81 0.90 13.39
N GLN A 95 -10.78 1.30 12.65
CA GLN A 95 -9.44 1.55 13.20
C GLN A 95 -9.41 2.82 14.07
N VAL A 96 -10.16 3.87 13.72
CA VAL A 96 -10.32 5.06 14.59
C VAL A 96 -11.00 4.69 15.92
N SER A 97 -11.90 3.71 15.92
CA SER A 97 -12.54 3.25 17.16
C SER A 97 -11.60 2.49 18.11
N GLY A 98 -10.45 2.02 17.62
CA GLY A 98 -9.49 1.18 18.34
C GLY A 98 -9.24 -0.19 17.72
N TYR A 99 -10.09 -0.63 16.78
CA TYR A 99 -9.97 -1.96 16.16
C TYR A 99 -8.59 -2.17 15.53
N ALA A 100 -7.92 -3.25 15.93
CA ALA A 100 -6.54 -3.51 15.55
C ALA A 100 -6.36 -3.66 14.01
N PRO A 101 -5.37 -2.99 13.39
CA PRO A 101 -5.05 -3.16 12.00
C PRO A 101 -4.41 -4.54 11.75
N LYS A 102 -4.58 -5.07 10.53
CA LYS A 102 -3.96 -6.34 10.11
C LYS A 102 -2.58 -6.10 9.49
N VAL A 103 -1.67 -5.53 10.29
CA VAL A 103 -0.27 -5.28 9.91
C VAL A 103 0.66 -5.87 10.97
N SER A 104 1.95 -6.08 10.66
CA SER A 104 2.90 -6.57 11.65
C SER A 104 3.19 -5.52 12.72
N ASP A 105 3.55 -5.98 13.93
CA ASP A 105 3.95 -5.09 15.03
C ASP A 105 5.17 -4.22 14.66
N GLU A 106 6.07 -4.75 13.82
CA GLU A 106 7.22 -4.04 13.30
C GLU A 106 6.80 -2.80 12.49
N VAL A 107 5.91 -2.97 11.51
CA VAL A 107 5.41 -1.86 10.68
C VAL A 107 4.64 -0.85 11.54
N LEU A 108 3.83 -1.33 12.49
CA LEU A 108 3.09 -0.45 13.39
C LEU A 108 4.01 0.40 14.29
N ASN A 109 5.10 -0.20 14.78
CA ASN A 109 6.11 0.50 15.57
C ASN A 109 6.91 1.49 14.72
N GLN A 110 7.21 1.16 13.47
CA GLN A 110 7.81 2.11 12.52
C GLN A 110 6.91 3.34 12.36
N ILE A 111 5.62 3.16 12.04
CA ILE A 111 4.66 4.27 11.87
C ILE A 111 4.62 5.19 13.09
N LYS A 112 4.55 4.61 14.30
CA LYS A 112 4.56 5.36 15.57
C LYS A 112 5.87 6.09 15.81
N GLY A 113 6.99 5.53 15.33
CA GLY A 113 8.34 6.07 15.47
C GLY A 113 8.68 7.19 14.47
N LEU A 114 7.87 7.37 13.42
CA LEU A 114 8.07 8.45 12.44
C LEU A 114 7.92 9.82 13.13
N ASN A 115 8.94 10.67 13.05
CA ASN A 115 8.85 12.04 13.56
C ASN A 115 8.24 12.98 12.52
N LEU A 116 6.99 12.71 12.14
CA LEU A 116 6.27 13.46 11.10
C LEU A 116 5.42 14.57 11.70
N LYS A 117 5.28 15.64 10.93
CA LYS A 117 4.20 16.62 11.08
C LYS A 117 3.78 17.03 9.68
N ALA A 118 2.71 16.45 9.18
CA ALA A 118 2.35 16.56 7.77
C ALA A 118 0.86 16.30 7.50
N ASN A 119 0.35 16.91 6.44
CA ASN A 119 -0.97 16.60 5.90
C ASN A 119 -0.81 15.81 4.60
N PHE A 120 -1.38 14.61 4.57
CA PHE A 120 -1.40 13.77 3.40
C PHE A 120 -2.69 13.96 2.61
N ASP A 121 -2.57 14.30 1.34
CA ASP A 121 -3.68 14.29 0.39
C ASP A 121 -3.51 13.12 -0.56
N VAL A 122 -4.57 12.36 -0.80
CA VAL A 122 -4.59 11.33 -1.85
C VAL A 122 -5.78 11.53 -2.77
N PHE A 123 -5.48 11.86 -4.03
CA PHE A 123 -6.48 11.99 -5.07
C PHE A 123 -6.85 10.63 -5.62
N VAL A 124 -8.15 10.36 -5.70
CA VAL A 124 -8.70 9.09 -6.16
C VAL A 124 -9.83 9.30 -7.17
N SER A 125 -10.26 8.20 -7.78
CA SER A 125 -11.49 8.09 -8.55
C SER A 125 -12.25 6.87 -8.05
N LEU A 126 -13.58 6.91 -8.04
CA LEU A 126 -14.42 5.80 -7.53
C LEU A 126 -14.24 4.48 -8.31
N SER A 127 -13.75 4.57 -9.56
CA SER A 127 -13.45 3.41 -10.41
C SER A 127 -12.01 2.90 -10.28
N CYS A 128 -11.18 3.53 -9.44
CA CYS A 128 -9.79 3.16 -9.25
C CYS A 128 -9.65 1.93 -8.35
N HIS A 129 -9.22 0.81 -8.92
CA HIS A 129 -8.99 -0.44 -8.17
C HIS A 129 -7.76 -0.39 -7.25
N ASN A 130 -6.78 0.48 -7.55
CA ASN A 130 -5.50 0.55 -6.82
C ASN A 130 -5.48 1.62 -5.71
N CYS A 131 -6.48 2.49 -5.68
CA CYS A 131 -6.56 3.61 -4.75
C CYS A 131 -6.80 3.18 -3.29
N PRO A 132 -7.61 2.15 -2.99
CA PRO A 132 -7.90 1.77 -1.60
C PRO A 132 -6.66 1.40 -0.80
N ASP A 133 -5.69 0.69 -1.40
CA ASP A 133 -4.45 0.29 -0.72
C ASP A 133 -3.70 1.53 -0.18
N VAL A 134 -3.61 2.58 -0.98
CA VAL A 134 -2.91 3.82 -0.64
C VAL A 134 -3.70 4.67 0.37
N VAL A 135 -5.01 4.78 0.18
CA VAL A 135 -5.90 5.50 1.11
C VAL A 135 -5.86 4.85 2.49
N GLN A 136 -5.97 3.52 2.56
CA GLN A 136 -5.95 2.76 3.81
C GLN A 136 -4.60 2.89 4.51
N ALA A 137 -3.49 2.85 3.77
CA ALA A 137 -2.15 3.05 4.33
C ALA A 137 -2.00 4.45 4.96
N LEU A 138 -2.39 5.52 4.25
CA LEU A 138 -2.30 6.89 4.76
C LEU A 138 -3.25 7.12 5.94
N ASN A 139 -4.46 6.55 5.90
CA ASN A 139 -5.38 6.58 7.04
C ASN A 139 -4.74 5.93 8.28
N LEU A 140 -4.10 4.78 8.11
CA LEU A 140 -3.42 4.09 9.21
C LEU A 140 -2.28 4.93 9.79
N ILE A 141 -1.48 5.58 8.94
CA ILE A 141 -0.43 6.52 9.36
C ILE A 141 -1.03 7.67 10.18
N ALA A 142 -2.12 8.29 9.72
CA ALA A 142 -2.80 9.36 10.45
C ALA A 142 -3.43 8.88 11.77
N ILE A 143 -3.85 7.61 11.86
CA ILE A 143 -4.38 7.05 13.11
C ILE A 143 -3.27 6.82 14.14
N TYR A 144 -2.11 6.32 13.72
CA TYR A 144 -1.03 5.91 14.65
C TYR A 144 0.10 6.94 14.81
N ASN A 145 0.12 8.01 14.02
CA ASN A 145 1.05 9.13 14.15
C ASN A 145 0.29 10.43 14.47
N PRO A 146 0.34 10.95 15.70
CA PRO A 146 -0.63 11.95 16.16
C PRO A 146 -0.51 13.32 15.52
N ASN A 147 0.62 13.61 14.87
CA ASN A 147 0.92 14.90 14.25
C ASN A 147 0.64 14.90 12.74
N THR A 148 0.02 13.85 12.20
CA THR A 148 -0.32 13.75 10.78
C THR A 148 -1.82 13.71 10.55
N THR A 149 -2.23 14.13 9.36
CA THR A 149 -3.60 13.95 8.86
C THR A 149 -3.57 13.26 7.50
N ALA A 150 -4.65 12.58 7.14
CA ALA A 150 -4.83 11.98 5.84
C ALA A 150 -6.20 12.35 5.29
N THR A 151 -6.23 12.84 4.04
CA THR A 151 -7.45 13.23 3.33
C THR A 151 -7.54 12.47 2.00
N MET A 152 -8.53 11.58 1.88
CA MET A 152 -8.94 11.07 0.58
C MET A 152 -9.73 12.15 -0.16
N ILE A 153 -9.38 12.41 -1.41
CA ILE A 153 -10.02 13.43 -2.25
C ILE A 153 -10.59 12.76 -3.49
N ASP A 154 -11.92 12.74 -3.60
CA ASP A 154 -12.60 12.31 -4.83
C ASP A 154 -12.43 13.38 -5.91
N GLY A 155 -11.68 13.05 -6.97
CA GLY A 155 -11.42 13.97 -8.08
C GLY A 155 -12.69 14.46 -8.79
N ALA A 156 -13.80 13.72 -8.73
CA ALA A 156 -15.08 14.17 -9.28
C ALA A 156 -15.72 15.29 -8.44
N PHE A 157 -15.43 15.32 -7.14
CA PHE A 157 -15.89 16.37 -6.24
C PHE A 157 -15.04 17.63 -6.37
N PHE A 158 -13.73 17.47 -6.52
CA PHE A 158 -12.73 18.55 -6.50
C PHE A 158 -11.99 18.69 -7.84
N GLN A 159 -12.73 18.89 -8.92
CA GLN A 159 -12.17 19.00 -10.28
C GLN A 159 -11.20 20.18 -10.43
N ASP A 160 -11.48 21.31 -9.78
CA ASP A 160 -10.59 22.47 -9.79
C ASP A 160 -9.19 22.15 -9.22
N GLU A 161 -9.12 21.34 -8.16
CA GLU A 161 -7.85 20.89 -7.60
C GLU A 161 -7.14 19.89 -8.53
N VAL A 162 -7.90 19.01 -9.18
CA VAL A 162 -7.39 18.06 -10.19
C VAL A 162 -6.71 18.82 -11.33
N GLU A 163 -7.35 19.86 -11.85
CA GLU A 163 -6.80 20.70 -12.92
C GLU A 163 -5.59 21.52 -12.44
N GLN A 164 -5.71 22.20 -11.29
CA GLN A 164 -4.66 23.06 -10.76
C GLN A 164 -3.38 22.27 -10.44
N ARG A 165 -3.52 21.08 -9.85
CA ARG A 165 -2.40 20.21 -9.48
C ARG A 165 -1.96 19.28 -10.62
N LYS A 166 -2.61 19.37 -11.79
CA LYS A 166 -2.31 18.56 -12.99
C LYS A 166 -2.31 17.06 -12.69
N ILE A 167 -3.35 16.59 -11.99
CA ILE A 167 -3.50 15.19 -11.62
C ILE A 167 -3.89 14.40 -12.88
N MET A 168 -2.92 13.69 -13.46
CA MET A 168 -3.13 12.90 -14.69
C MET A 168 -3.42 11.41 -14.43
N ALA A 169 -3.14 10.94 -13.21
CA ALA A 169 -3.33 9.56 -12.79
C ALA A 169 -3.68 9.47 -11.31
N VAL A 170 -4.34 8.38 -10.91
CA VAL A 170 -4.72 8.10 -9.53
C VAL A 170 -4.34 6.65 -9.14
N PRO A 171 -4.03 6.37 -7.86
CA PRO A 171 -3.94 7.33 -6.76
C PRO A 171 -2.72 8.25 -6.92
N MET A 172 -2.85 9.51 -6.51
CA MET A 172 -1.74 10.47 -6.47
C MET A 172 -1.67 11.11 -5.09
N VAL A 173 -0.49 11.04 -4.48
CA VAL A 173 -0.24 11.36 -3.07
C VAL A 173 0.61 12.60 -2.95
N PHE A 174 0.19 13.49 -2.06
CA PHE A 174 0.90 14.69 -1.68
C PHE A 174 1.14 14.72 -0.18
N GLN A 175 2.27 15.29 0.22
CA GLN A 175 2.60 15.66 1.58
C GLN A 175 2.76 17.19 1.64
N ASP A 176 1.90 17.88 2.37
CA ASP A 176 1.92 19.35 2.51
C ASP A 176 1.97 20.10 1.15
N ASN A 177 1.24 19.57 0.16
CA ASN A 177 1.17 20.01 -1.26
C ASN A 177 2.35 19.61 -2.15
N GLU A 178 3.38 18.94 -1.63
CA GLU A 178 4.45 18.36 -2.45
C GLU A 178 4.09 16.95 -2.89
N HIS A 179 4.26 16.63 -4.17
CA HIS A 179 3.98 15.29 -4.70
C HIS A 179 5.05 14.29 -4.22
N ILE A 180 4.62 13.20 -3.59
CA ILE A 180 5.52 12.16 -3.02
C ILE A 180 5.34 10.77 -3.63
N GLY A 181 4.26 10.56 -4.40
CA GLY A 181 4.03 9.27 -5.04
C GLY A 181 2.76 9.22 -5.86
N GLN A 182 2.77 8.32 -6.85
CA GLN A 182 1.63 8.05 -7.71
C GLN A 182 1.56 6.56 -8.01
N GLY A 183 0.36 6.08 -8.34
CA GLY A 183 0.12 4.68 -8.60
C GLY A 183 0.10 3.85 -7.32
N ARG A 184 0.01 2.53 -7.49
CA ARG A 184 -0.11 1.62 -6.36
C ARG A 184 1.15 1.66 -5.49
N MET A 185 0.95 1.84 -4.19
CA MET A 185 2.01 1.77 -3.18
C MET A 185 1.52 0.95 -1.98
N THR A 186 2.39 0.15 -1.38
CA THR A 186 2.10 -0.55 -0.13
C THR A 186 2.33 0.36 1.07
N LEU A 187 1.83 -0.05 2.24
CA LEU A 187 2.07 0.68 3.49
C LEU A 187 3.57 0.79 3.81
N GLU A 188 4.31 -0.28 3.63
CA GLU A 188 5.75 -0.34 3.86
C GLU A 188 6.49 0.61 2.92
N GLU A 189 6.14 0.64 1.64
CA GLU A 189 6.73 1.55 0.65
C GLU A 189 6.49 3.02 1.03
N ILE A 190 5.28 3.35 1.53
CA ILE A 190 4.95 4.71 1.99
C ILE A 190 5.73 5.04 3.26
N VAL A 191 5.74 4.17 4.27
CA VAL A 191 6.45 4.38 5.54
C VAL A 191 7.94 4.61 5.31
N ALA A 192 8.58 3.80 4.47
CA ALA A 192 10.00 3.95 4.14
C ALA A 192 10.31 5.27 3.42
N LYS A 193 9.42 5.74 2.53
CA LYS A 193 9.56 7.06 1.90
C LYS A 193 9.46 8.21 2.89
N LEU A 194 8.64 8.05 3.94
CA LEU A 194 8.38 9.10 4.92
C LEU A 194 9.41 9.15 6.05
N ASP A 195 10.13 8.06 6.30
CA ASP A 195 11.17 8.02 7.32
C ASP A 195 12.48 8.63 6.80
N THR A 196 12.66 9.93 7.03
CA THR A 196 13.88 10.65 6.63
C THR A 196 15.13 10.24 7.42
N ASN A 197 15.00 9.49 8.51
CA ASN A 197 16.11 8.90 9.28
C ASN A 197 16.18 7.37 9.17
N SER A 198 15.34 6.74 8.34
CA SER A 198 15.27 5.28 8.17
C SER A 198 16.60 4.74 7.67
N ALA A 199 17.22 5.40 6.68
CA ALA A 199 18.39 4.85 6.02
C ALA A 199 19.54 4.52 7.00
N GLU A 200 19.83 5.39 7.97
CA GLU A 200 20.88 5.15 8.97
C GLU A 200 20.49 4.07 10.00
N LYS A 201 19.22 4.07 10.45
CA LYS A 201 18.73 3.07 11.42
C LYS A 201 18.57 1.69 10.81
N ASP A 202 18.00 1.62 9.62
CA ASP A 202 17.86 0.39 8.83
C ASP A 202 19.24 -0.14 8.48
N ALA A 203 20.17 0.72 8.05
CA ALA A 203 21.54 0.27 7.80
C ALA A 203 22.21 -0.26 9.06
N ALA A 204 22.04 0.40 10.22
CA ALA A 204 22.56 -0.09 11.49
C ALA A 204 21.94 -1.45 11.89
N ALA A 205 20.62 -1.61 11.74
CA ALA A 205 19.93 -2.87 12.03
C ALA A 205 20.37 -4.00 11.09
N LEU A 206 20.55 -3.70 9.81
CA LEU A 206 21.05 -4.64 8.79
C LEU A 206 22.51 -5.03 9.07
N ASN A 207 23.36 -4.06 9.40
CA ASN A 207 24.77 -4.30 9.78
C ASN A 207 24.91 -5.15 11.05
N ALA A 208 23.89 -5.18 11.91
CA ALA A 208 23.89 -5.96 13.14
C ALA A 208 23.44 -7.42 12.94
N LYS A 209 22.99 -7.81 11.75
CA LYS A 209 22.56 -9.18 11.45
C LYS A 209 23.77 -10.11 11.38
N ASP A 210 23.60 -11.32 11.91
CA ASP A 210 24.59 -12.38 11.76
C ASP A 210 24.73 -12.81 10.29
N ALA A 211 25.85 -13.45 9.96
CA ALA A 211 26.07 -13.99 8.63
C ALA A 211 25.01 -15.05 8.27
N PHE A 212 24.44 -14.93 7.08
CA PHE A 212 23.48 -15.90 6.56
C PHE A 212 24.17 -17.14 6.00
N ASP A 213 23.53 -18.30 6.10
CA ASP A 213 23.96 -19.47 5.34
C ASP A 213 23.66 -19.29 3.84
N VAL A 214 22.48 -18.72 3.54
CA VAL A 214 22.05 -18.36 2.18
C VAL A 214 21.38 -16.98 2.20
N LEU A 215 21.90 -16.06 1.41
CA LEU A 215 21.27 -14.76 1.16
C LEU A 215 20.74 -14.69 -0.27
N VAL A 216 19.43 -14.53 -0.42
CA VAL A 216 18.74 -14.46 -1.72
C VAL A 216 18.57 -12.99 -2.13
N ILE A 217 19.05 -12.62 -3.31
CA ILE A 217 18.96 -11.25 -3.83
C ILE A 217 17.84 -11.15 -4.87
N GLY A 218 16.71 -10.59 -4.46
CA GLY A 218 15.50 -10.35 -5.24
C GLY A 218 14.31 -11.14 -4.71
N GLY A 219 13.24 -10.44 -4.30
CA GLY A 219 12.02 -11.01 -3.69
C GLY A 219 10.92 -11.43 -4.66
N GLY A 220 11.23 -11.71 -5.92
CA GLY A 220 10.26 -12.23 -6.90
C GLY A 220 10.02 -13.74 -6.75
N PRO A 221 9.26 -14.37 -7.68
CA PRO A 221 8.92 -15.80 -7.61
C PRO A 221 10.13 -16.74 -7.47
N ALA A 222 11.22 -16.44 -8.18
CA ALA A 222 12.45 -17.22 -8.10
C ALA A 222 13.09 -17.15 -6.69
N GLY A 223 13.16 -15.94 -6.11
CA GLY A 223 13.79 -15.74 -4.81
C GLY A 223 12.95 -16.29 -3.66
N ALA A 224 11.64 -16.08 -3.67
CA ALA A 224 10.74 -16.67 -2.69
C ALA A 224 10.80 -18.20 -2.70
N THR A 225 10.82 -18.81 -3.88
CA THR A 225 10.97 -20.27 -4.01
C THR A 225 12.31 -20.75 -3.46
N ALA A 226 13.42 -20.07 -3.81
CA ALA A 226 14.74 -20.41 -3.29
C ALA A 226 14.80 -20.33 -1.76
N ALA A 227 14.24 -19.28 -1.17
CA ALA A 227 14.20 -19.08 0.27
C ALA A 227 13.38 -20.15 0.99
N ILE A 228 12.19 -20.50 0.49
CA ILE A 228 11.36 -21.59 1.03
C ILE A 228 12.17 -22.90 1.06
N TYR A 229 12.86 -23.24 -0.02
CA TYR A 229 13.63 -24.48 -0.10
C TYR A 229 14.86 -24.47 0.80
N ALA A 230 15.55 -23.34 0.94
CA ALA A 230 16.67 -23.17 1.86
C ALA A 230 16.22 -23.29 3.31
N ALA A 231 15.20 -22.53 3.72
CA ALA A 231 14.70 -22.53 5.10
C ALA A 231 14.16 -23.90 5.53
N ARG A 232 13.59 -24.69 4.62
CA ARG A 232 13.18 -26.09 4.87
C ARG A 232 14.33 -27.03 5.21
N LYS A 233 15.59 -26.61 5.02
CA LYS A 233 16.79 -27.33 5.48
C LYS A 233 17.30 -26.85 6.84
N GLY A 234 16.63 -25.88 7.46
CA GLY A 234 16.96 -25.35 8.79
C GLY A 234 18.22 -24.49 8.81
N ILE A 235 18.59 -23.90 7.67
CA ILE A 235 19.75 -23.00 7.55
C ILE A 235 19.31 -21.54 7.58
N ASN A 236 20.16 -20.66 8.12
CA ASN A 236 19.87 -19.25 8.28
C ASN A 236 19.70 -18.58 6.90
N THR A 237 18.47 -18.18 6.57
CA THR A 237 18.07 -17.78 5.21
C THR A 237 17.51 -16.37 5.22
N GLY A 238 18.07 -15.49 4.39
CA GLY A 238 17.58 -14.13 4.19
C GLY A 238 17.15 -13.86 2.74
N ILE A 239 16.23 -12.92 2.56
CA ILE A 239 15.87 -12.34 1.26
C ILE A 239 16.12 -10.83 1.31
N VAL A 240 16.94 -10.30 0.39
CA VAL A 240 17.05 -8.86 0.15
C VAL A 240 16.20 -8.52 -1.07
N ALA A 241 15.23 -7.61 -0.96
CA ALA A 241 14.34 -7.28 -2.06
C ALA A 241 14.05 -5.78 -2.15
N GLU A 242 14.10 -5.21 -3.35
CA GLU A 242 13.62 -3.84 -3.62
C GLU A 242 12.11 -3.77 -3.41
N ARG A 243 11.39 -4.82 -3.82
CA ARG A 243 9.96 -5.00 -3.63
C ARG A 243 9.62 -6.49 -3.65
N PHE A 244 9.08 -7.02 -2.57
CA PHE A 244 8.61 -8.40 -2.53
C PHE A 244 7.48 -8.64 -3.55
N GLY A 245 7.46 -9.82 -4.16
CA GLY A 245 6.56 -10.14 -5.28
C GLY A 245 7.19 -9.88 -6.65
N GLY A 246 8.04 -8.85 -6.80
CA GLY A 246 8.64 -8.52 -8.10
C GLY A 246 7.60 -8.22 -9.19
N GLN A 247 7.84 -8.65 -10.44
CA GLN A 247 6.98 -8.29 -11.58
C GLN A 247 5.52 -8.75 -11.47
N VAL A 248 5.24 -9.83 -10.74
CA VAL A 248 3.85 -10.32 -10.62
C VAL A 248 2.97 -9.31 -9.89
N MET A 249 3.52 -8.44 -9.04
CA MET A 249 2.74 -7.39 -8.34
C MET A 249 2.01 -6.44 -9.30
N ASP A 250 2.57 -6.24 -10.49
CA ASP A 250 2.04 -5.33 -11.51
C ASP A 250 1.27 -6.09 -12.61
N THR A 251 1.02 -7.39 -12.41
CA THR A 251 0.28 -8.25 -13.34
C THR A 251 -1.17 -8.38 -12.90
N MET A 252 -2.12 -8.17 -13.83
CA MET A 252 -3.55 -8.30 -13.55
C MET A 252 -3.97 -9.77 -13.46
N ASP A 253 -4.12 -10.45 -14.59
CA ASP A 253 -4.57 -11.84 -14.66
C ASP A 253 -3.38 -12.78 -14.91
N ILE A 254 -3.35 -13.89 -14.16
CA ILE A 254 -2.37 -14.97 -14.31
C ILE A 254 -3.14 -16.29 -14.47
N GLU A 255 -3.04 -16.91 -15.64
CA GLU A 255 -3.79 -18.13 -16.02
C GLU A 255 -2.87 -19.31 -16.40
N ASN A 256 -1.57 -19.15 -16.20
CA ASN A 256 -0.55 -20.11 -16.61
C ASN A 256 0.33 -20.60 -15.45
N PHE A 257 -0.03 -20.31 -14.19
CA PHE A 257 0.63 -20.89 -13.04
C PHE A 257 0.10 -22.31 -12.81
N THR A 258 0.93 -23.33 -13.02
CA THR A 258 0.50 -24.73 -12.98
C THR A 258 -0.19 -25.05 -11.65
N SER A 259 -1.30 -25.78 -11.70
CA SER A 259 -2.25 -26.07 -10.59
C SER A 259 -3.19 -24.94 -10.17
N VAL A 260 -3.00 -23.71 -10.66
CA VAL A 260 -3.89 -22.57 -10.41
C VAL A 260 -4.50 -22.11 -11.72
N GLN A 261 -5.80 -22.35 -11.90
CA GLN A 261 -6.51 -22.04 -13.15
C GLN A 261 -6.52 -20.53 -13.46
N LYS A 262 -6.75 -19.70 -12.43
CA LYS A 262 -6.72 -18.25 -12.53
C LYS A 262 -6.38 -17.65 -11.17
N THR A 263 -5.46 -16.72 -11.16
CA THR A 263 -5.18 -15.85 -10.01
C THR A 263 -4.87 -14.44 -10.50
N GLN A 264 -4.59 -13.54 -9.56
CA GLN A 264 -4.16 -12.19 -9.86
C GLN A 264 -2.80 -11.95 -9.23
N GLY A 265 -1.98 -11.14 -9.88
CA GLY A 265 -0.62 -10.84 -9.45
C GLY A 265 -0.47 -10.49 -7.96
N PRO A 266 -1.28 -9.59 -7.41
CA PRO A 266 -1.17 -9.18 -6.00
C PRO A 266 -1.56 -10.28 -5.02
N LYS A 267 -2.62 -11.02 -5.36
CA LYS A 267 -3.04 -12.19 -4.58
C LYS A 267 -1.94 -13.25 -4.58
N PHE A 268 -1.37 -13.52 -5.75
CA PHE A 268 -0.28 -14.50 -5.90
C PHE A 268 0.98 -14.09 -5.13
N ALA A 269 1.36 -12.81 -5.16
CA ALA A 269 2.49 -12.30 -4.38
C ALA A 269 2.25 -12.40 -2.87
N ALA A 270 1.04 -12.08 -2.39
CA ALA A 270 0.67 -12.21 -0.99
C ALA A 270 0.66 -13.68 -0.52
N GLU A 271 0.13 -14.60 -1.33
CA GLU A 271 0.17 -16.04 -1.05
C GLU A 271 1.61 -16.57 -1.02
N MET A 272 2.47 -16.07 -1.90
CA MET A 272 3.90 -16.39 -1.91
C MET A 272 4.61 -15.87 -0.66
N GLU A 273 4.34 -14.62 -0.25
CA GLU A 273 4.89 -14.05 0.98
C GLU A 273 4.45 -14.84 2.22
N ALA A 274 3.16 -15.18 2.28
CA ALA A 274 2.61 -15.99 3.36
C ALA A 274 3.34 -17.34 3.49
N HIS A 275 3.62 -18.01 2.37
CA HIS A 275 4.36 -19.28 2.39
C HIS A 275 5.84 -19.10 2.78
N VAL A 276 6.49 -18.00 2.40
CA VAL A 276 7.85 -17.68 2.91
C VAL A 276 7.82 -17.51 4.43
N ARG A 277 6.81 -16.79 4.95
CA ARG A 277 6.63 -16.50 6.38
C ARG A 277 6.19 -17.71 7.22
N GLU A 278 5.83 -18.84 6.61
CA GLU A 278 5.67 -20.10 7.35
C GLU A 278 7.00 -20.63 7.92
N TYR A 279 8.12 -20.12 7.41
CA TYR A 279 9.47 -20.43 7.85
C TYR A 279 10.15 -19.19 8.45
N ASP A 280 11.23 -19.41 9.20
CA ASP A 280 12.06 -18.36 9.78
C ASP A 280 13.01 -17.76 8.72
N VAL A 281 12.40 -17.14 7.69
CA VAL A 281 13.11 -16.42 6.63
C VAL A 281 13.09 -14.94 6.95
N ASP A 282 14.28 -14.35 7.00
CA ASP A 282 14.44 -12.91 7.22
C ASP A 282 14.21 -12.14 5.90
N ILE A 283 13.04 -11.51 5.77
CA ILE A 283 12.68 -10.73 4.57
C ILE A 283 13.08 -9.27 4.77
N MET A 284 14.20 -8.88 4.18
CA MET A 284 14.71 -7.51 4.13
C MET A 284 14.16 -6.79 2.89
N ASN A 285 12.91 -6.32 3.00
CA ASN A 285 12.21 -5.60 1.93
C ASN A 285 12.68 -4.13 1.83
N LEU A 286 12.41 -3.48 0.69
CA LEU A 286 12.81 -2.10 0.38
C LEU A 286 14.33 -1.88 0.41
N GLN A 287 15.09 -2.94 0.12
CA GLN A 287 16.55 -2.92 0.09
C GLN A 287 17.06 -3.23 -1.31
N ARG A 288 18.01 -2.45 -1.79
CA ARG A 288 18.65 -2.66 -3.09
C ARG A 288 20.13 -2.94 -2.91
N VAL A 289 20.61 -4.02 -3.52
CA VAL A 289 22.05 -4.36 -3.54
C VAL A 289 22.76 -3.48 -4.54
N SER A 290 23.80 -2.78 -4.09
CA SER A 290 24.67 -1.94 -4.91
C SER A 290 25.91 -2.72 -5.39
N LYS A 291 26.43 -3.63 -4.57
CA LYS A 291 27.65 -4.38 -4.86
C LYS A 291 27.69 -5.73 -4.14
N ILE A 292 28.34 -6.71 -4.76
CA ILE A 292 28.65 -8.01 -4.17
C ILE A 292 30.15 -8.25 -4.31
N THR A 293 30.80 -8.62 -3.19
CA THR A 293 32.22 -9.00 -3.14
C THR A 293 32.32 -10.49 -2.83
N GLY A 294 33.03 -11.24 -3.67
CA GLY A 294 33.14 -12.71 -3.54
C GLY A 294 33.86 -13.14 -2.27
N ALA A 295 33.54 -14.33 -1.76
CA ALA A 295 34.17 -14.90 -0.56
C ALA A 295 35.69 -15.09 -0.68
N ASP A 296 36.22 -15.25 -1.90
CA ASP A 296 37.65 -15.29 -2.20
C ASP A 296 38.35 -13.92 -2.10
N GLN A 297 37.56 -12.85 -2.06
CA GLN A 297 38.02 -11.46 -2.01
C GLN A 297 37.86 -10.83 -0.62
N THR A 298 37.27 -11.54 0.34
CA THR A 298 37.05 -11.08 1.72
C THR A 298 37.98 -11.80 2.70
N ALA A 299 38.31 -11.13 3.81
CA ALA A 299 39.25 -11.68 4.79
C ALA A 299 38.68 -12.83 5.64
N ASN A 300 37.35 -12.88 5.80
CA ASN A 300 36.64 -13.89 6.59
C ASN A 300 36.08 -15.05 5.74
N GLY A 301 36.28 -15.04 4.42
CA GLY A 301 35.82 -16.11 3.54
C GLY A 301 34.31 -16.14 3.32
N LEU A 302 33.60 -15.04 3.61
CA LEU A 302 32.16 -14.88 3.38
C LEU A 302 31.91 -13.91 2.22
N VAL A 303 30.81 -14.09 1.51
CA VAL A 303 30.35 -13.13 0.51
C VAL A 303 29.85 -11.89 1.23
N GLU A 304 30.35 -10.71 0.85
CA GLU A 304 29.88 -9.41 1.36
C GLU A 304 28.88 -8.81 0.34
N VAL A 305 27.71 -8.39 0.82
CA VAL A 305 26.65 -7.76 0.04
C VAL A 305 26.42 -6.35 0.57
N GLU A 306 26.74 -5.34 -0.25
CA GLU A 306 26.56 -3.93 0.06
C GLU A 306 25.22 -3.45 -0.49
N LEU A 307 24.47 -2.71 0.32
CA LEU A 307 23.17 -2.13 -0.03
C LEU A 307 23.31 -0.65 -0.41
N GLU A 308 22.33 -0.10 -1.15
CA GLU A 308 22.33 1.31 -1.56
C GLU A 308 22.26 2.29 -0.38
N ASN A 309 21.71 1.86 0.77
CA ASN A 309 21.72 2.64 2.02
C ASN A 309 23.05 2.56 2.79
N GLY A 310 24.06 1.86 2.27
CA GLY A 310 25.38 1.69 2.87
C GLY A 310 25.51 0.54 3.87
N ALA A 311 24.44 -0.21 4.13
CA ALA A 311 24.52 -1.42 4.96
C ALA A 311 25.32 -2.52 4.26
N LYS A 312 25.92 -3.41 5.06
CA LYS A 312 26.66 -4.58 4.61
C LYS A 312 26.10 -5.82 5.29
N LEU A 313 25.79 -6.82 4.48
CA LEU A 313 25.37 -8.13 4.92
C LEU A 313 26.45 -9.15 4.54
N GLU A 314 26.58 -10.20 5.34
CA GLU A 314 27.51 -11.29 5.06
C GLU A 314 26.75 -12.60 4.83
N SER A 315 27.25 -13.44 3.93
CA SER A 315 26.68 -14.76 3.73
C SER A 315 27.69 -15.79 3.23
N LYS A 316 27.49 -17.06 3.58
CA LYS A 316 28.28 -18.18 3.02
C LYS A 316 27.99 -18.39 1.53
N THR A 317 26.75 -18.19 1.11
CA THR A 317 26.32 -18.37 -0.28
C THR A 317 25.25 -17.37 -0.68
N VAL A 318 25.26 -16.96 -1.95
CA VAL A 318 24.28 -16.00 -2.49
C VAL A 318 23.54 -16.59 -3.68
N ILE A 319 22.23 -16.34 -3.74
CA ILE A 319 21.38 -16.68 -4.90
C ILE A 319 20.93 -15.38 -5.55
N LEU A 320 21.26 -15.20 -6.84
CA LEU A 320 20.83 -14.02 -7.60
C LEU A 320 19.50 -14.31 -8.33
N SER A 321 18.46 -13.58 -7.95
CA SER A 321 17.10 -13.70 -8.50
C SER A 321 16.46 -12.33 -8.75
N THR A 322 17.25 -11.36 -9.22
CA THR A 322 16.85 -9.95 -9.40
C THR A 322 15.88 -9.68 -10.55
N GLY A 323 15.57 -10.70 -11.36
CA GLY A 323 14.68 -10.58 -12.50
C GLY A 323 15.23 -9.68 -13.62
N ALA A 324 14.31 -9.05 -14.35
CA ALA A 324 14.61 -8.12 -15.44
C ALA A 324 13.57 -6.98 -15.46
N ARG A 325 13.78 -5.98 -16.33
CA ARG A 325 12.76 -4.96 -16.65
C ARG A 325 12.44 -5.03 -18.14
N TRP A 326 11.15 -4.92 -18.48
CA TRP A 326 10.73 -4.80 -19.87
C TRP A 326 11.14 -3.42 -20.38
N ARG A 327 11.72 -3.38 -21.58
CA ARG A 327 12.04 -2.11 -22.24
C ARG A 327 10.75 -1.49 -22.75
N GLU A 328 10.45 -0.30 -22.27
CA GLU A 328 9.27 0.47 -22.69
C GLU A 328 9.57 1.22 -23.99
N MET A 329 8.52 1.46 -24.79
CA MET A 329 8.60 2.25 -26.01
C MET A 329 8.75 3.74 -25.72
N ASN A 330 8.34 4.18 -24.53
CA ASN A 330 8.32 5.56 -24.05
C ASN A 330 7.49 6.48 -24.95
N VAL A 331 6.29 6.05 -25.32
CA VAL A 331 5.35 6.81 -26.17
C VAL A 331 4.07 7.18 -25.41
N PRO A 332 3.39 8.30 -25.78
CA PRO A 332 2.10 8.65 -25.21
C PRO A 332 1.09 7.50 -25.32
N GLY A 333 0.40 7.21 -24.23
CA GLY A 333 -0.57 6.12 -24.13
C GLY A 333 0.00 4.77 -23.67
N GLU A 334 1.32 4.54 -23.74
CA GLU A 334 1.89 3.24 -23.31
C GLU A 334 1.58 2.92 -21.85
N ALA A 335 1.81 3.89 -20.95
CA ALA A 335 1.51 3.74 -19.53
C ALA A 335 0.00 3.63 -19.25
N GLU A 336 -0.82 4.36 -20.00
CA GLU A 336 -2.29 4.39 -19.83
C GLU A 336 -2.95 3.06 -20.22
N TYR A 337 -2.50 2.47 -21.33
CA TYR A 337 -3.03 1.22 -21.86
C TYR A 337 -2.29 -0.03 -21.37
N ARG A 338 -1.31 0.12 -20.47
CA ARG A 338 -0.66 -1.00 -19.79
C ARG A 338 -1.70 -1.85 -19.08
N THR A 339 -1.61 -3.17 -19.26
CA THR A 339 -2.61 -4.16 -18.81
C THR A 339 -4.04 -3.97 -19.37
N ARG A 340 -4.21 -3.12 -20.39
CA ARG A 340 -5.50 -2.82 -21.07
C ARG A 340 -5.37 -2.85 -22.59
N GLY A 341 -4.41 -3.61 -23.10
CA GLY A 341 -4.12 -3.72 -24.54
C GLY A 341 -2.62 -3.64 -24.85
N VAL A 342 -1.86 -2.88 -24.06
CA VAL A 342 -0.39 -2.94 -24.04
C VAL A 342 0.04 -4.05 -23.10
N ALA A 343 0.71 -5.04 -23.67
CA ALA A 343 1.21 -6.24 -23.02
C ALA A 343 2.65 -6.52 -23.47
N TYR A 344 3.47 -7.06 -22.56
CA TYR A 344 4.89 -7.32 -22.84
C TYR A 344 5.19 -8.80 -23.11
N CYS A 345 4.32 -9.71 -22.65
CA CYS A 345 4.56 -11.15 -22.69
C CYS A 345 3.56 -11.84 -23.63
N PRO A 346 3.97 -12.27 -24.85
CA PRO A 346 3.07 -12.94 -25.78
C PRO A 346 2.57 -14.31 -25.26
N HIS A 347 3.38 -14.99 -24.43
CA HIS A 347 3.00 -16.26 -23.81
C HIS A 347 1.92 -16.10 -22.73
N CYS A 348 1.88 -14.94 -22.08
CA CYS A 348 0.98 -14.64 -20.97
C CYS A 348 -0.38 -14.19 -21.51
N ASP A 349 -0.35 -13.19 -22.41
CA ASP A 349 -1.56 -12.48 -22.81
C ASP A 349 -2.10 -12.92 -24.18
N GLY A 350 -1.32 -13.66 -24.97
CA GLY A 350 -1.69 -14.09 -26.32
C GLY A 350 -3.10 -14.70 -26.45
N PRO A 351 -3.51 -15.64 -25.56
CA PRO A 351 -4.86 -16.22 -25.60
C PRO A 351 -6.00 -15.20 -25.49
N LEU A 352 -5.79 -14.06 -24.81
CA LEU A 352 -6.80 -13.02 -24.60
C LEU A 352 -7.17 -12.28 -25.90
N PHE A 353 -6.29 -12.31 -26.90
CA PHE A 353 -6.45 -11.58 -28.16
C PHE A 353 -6.99 -12.44 -29.32
N LYS A 354 -7.56 -13.62 -29.03
CA LYS A 354 -8.15 -14.48 -30.07
C LYS A 354 -9.21 -13.72 -30.89
N GLY A 355 -9.02 -13.68 -32.20
CA GLY A 355 -9.92 -12.99 -33.14
C GLY A 355 -9.80 -11.46 -33.12
N LYS A 356 -8.81 -10.90 -32.42
CA LYS A 356 -8.47 -9.47 -32.42
C LYS A 356 -7.28 -9.21 -33.33
N ARG A 357 -7.12 -7.95 -33.75
CA ARG A 357 -5.93 -7.48 -34.47
C ARG A 357 -4.93 -6.96 -33.44
N VAL A 358 -3.69 -7.44 -33.50
CA VAL A 358 -2.56 -7.03 -32.64
C VAL A 358 -1.35 -6.66 -33.49
N ALA A 359 -0.37 -5.98 -32.90
CA ALA A 359 0.87 -5.52 -33.55
C ALA A 359 2.10 -6.06 -32.82
#